data_AF-A0A967A6K1-F1
#
_entry.id   AF-A0A967A6K1-F1
#
_cell.length_a   1.000
_cell.length_b   1.000
_cell.length_c   1.000
_cell.angle_alpha   90.00
_cell.angle_beta   90.00
_cell.angle_gamma   90.00
#
_symmetry.space_group_name_H-M   'P 1'
#
loop_
_entity.id
_entity.type
_entity.pdbx_description
1 polymer ?
#
loop_
_entity_poly.entity_id
_entity_poly.type
_entity_poly.pdbx_seq_one_letter_code
_entity_poly.pdbx_strand_id
1 'polypeptide(L)'
;MFGGLCFMLNGHMCCGIDKSRLMVRVVLERYEVLLKRPHASVRDITGKPLRGFLFVSPAGCRTTSSLATWLDKAVKYAKSKPPKKRKAKGVAVPDQEATRRKKFHVAIVEANRRYGRALKKLAE
;
A
#
# COMPACT_ATOMS: atom_id res chain seq x y z
N MET A 1 2.61 8.51 6.09
CA MET A 1 2.37 7.16 5.53
C MET A 1 3.61 6.75 4.77
N PHE A 2 4.02 5.47 4.83
CA PHE A 2 5.14 4.98 4.03
C PHE A 2 4.72 5.06 2.55
N GLY A 3 5.19 6.08 1.82
CA GLY A 3 4.73 6.47 0.49
C GLY A 3 5.10 5.47 -0.63
N GLY A 4 4.90 4.18 -0.39
CA GLY A 4 5.19 3.09 -1.30
C GLY A 4 4.31 1.87 -1.01
N LEU A 5 4.74 0.69 -1.46
CA LEU A 5 4.00 -0.56 -1.27
C LEU A 5 4.16 -1.09 0.15
N CYS A 6 3.07 -1.59 0.74
CA CYS A 6 3.07 -2.13 2.09
C CYS A 6 2.25 -3.43 2.15
N PHE A 7 2.84 -4.47 2.72
CA PHE A 7 2.24 -5.78 2.90
C PHE A 7 1.80 -5.97 4.34
N MET A 8 0.54 -6.36 4.50
CA MET A 8 -0.11 -6.56 5.79
C MET A 8 -0.38 -8.04 5.99
N LEU A 9 -0.09 -8.57 7.18
CA LEU A 9 -0.50 -9.91 7.61
C LEU A 9 -1.28 -9.77 8.91
N ASN A 10 -2.51 -10.30 8.94
CA ASN A 10 -3.40 -10.23 10.11
C ASN A 10 -3.64 -8.80 10.65
N GLY A 11 -3.60 -7.79 9.77
CA GLY A 11 -3.76 -6.37 10.14
C GLY A 11 -2.49 -5.72 10.72
N HIS A 12 -1.36 -6.41 10.68
CA HIS A 12 -0.05 -5.89 11.07
C HIS A 12 0.83 -5.73 9.83
N MET A 13 1.52 -4.59 9.73
CA MET A 13 2.51 -4.38 8.67
C MET A 13 3.67 -5.35 8.86
N CYS A 14 3.95 -6.11 7.80
CA CYS A 14 5.01 -7.11 7.73
C CYS A 14 6.24 -6.48 7.05
N CYS A 15 6.12 -6.11 5.79
CA CYS A 15 7.18 -5.50 5.00
C CYS A 15 6.61 -4.50 4.00
N GLY A 16 7.47 -3.76 3.32
CA GLY A 16 7.09 -2.81 2.29
C GLY A 16 8.26 -2.37 1.45
N ILE A 17 8.01 -1.54 0.45
CA ILE A 17 9.02 -0.96 -0.42
C ILE A 17 9.04 0.54 -0.18
N ASP A 18 10.21 1.05 0.20
CA ASP A 18 10.47 2.48 0.35
C ASP A 18 11.48 2.92 -0.70
N LYS A 19 11.02 3.70 -1.69
CA LYS A 19 11.80 4.04 -2.88
C LYS A 19 12.29 2.75 -3.56
N SER A 20 13.55 2.39 -3.37
CA SER A 20 14.18 1.18 -3.94
C SER A 20 14.72 0.24 -2.86
N ARG A 21 14.28 0.38 -1.60
CA ARG A 21 14.75 -0.45 -0.48
C ARG A 21 13.61 -1.27 0.09
N LEU A 22 13.93 -2.48 0.55
CA LEU A 22 12.99 -3.30 1.28
C LEU A 22 12.91 -2.80 2.72
N MET A 23 11.71 -2.44 3.16
CA MET A 23 11.40 -2.16 4.55
C MET A 23 10.87 -3.43 5.22
N VAL A 24 11.44 -3.80 6.35
CA VAL A 24 11.11 -5.05 7.07
C VAL A 24 10.78 -4.71 8.51
N ARG A 25 9.61 -5.14 8.98
CA ARG A 25 9.27 -5.05 10.40
C ARG A 25 9.74 -6.31 11.12
N VAL A 26 10.45 -6.16 12.21
CA VAL A 26 11.05 -7.28 12.96
C VAL A 26 10.73 -7.19 14.44
N VAL A 27 10.88 -8.33 15.13
CA VAL A 27 10.81 -8.39 16.59
C VAL A 27 11.93 -7.58 17.20
N LEU A 28 11.63 -6.83 18.26
CA LEU A 28 12.53 -5.81 18.81
C LEU A 28 13.81 -6.42 19.38
N GLU A 29 13.70 -7.62 19.95
CA GLU A 29 14.81 -8.39 20.53
C GLU A 29 15.85 -8.78 19.47
N ARG A 30 15.44 -8.89 18.20
CA ARG A 30 16.32 -9.21 17.07
C ARG A 30 16.79 -7.97 16.31
N TYR A 31 16.25 -6.79 16.61
CA TYR A 31 16.46 -5.58 15.84
C TYR A 31 17.95 -5.20 15.78
N GLU A 32 18.60 -5.07 16.93
CA GLU A 32 20.02 -4.70 17.02
C GLU A 32 20.95 -5.71 16.34
N VAL A 33 20.64 -7.01 16.47
CA VAL A 33 21.41 -8.08 15.82
C VAL A 33 21.26 -8.02 14.29
N LEU A 34 20.06 -7.74 13.80
CA LEU A 34 19.79 -7.66 12.36
C LEU A 34 20.36 -6.41 11.72
N LEU A 35 20.47 -5.30 12.46
CA LEU A 35 21.15 -4.09 11.97
C LEU A 35 22.65 -4.29 11.73
N LYS A 36 23.28 -5.24 12.43
CA LYS A 36 24.68 -5.62 12.19
C LYS A 36 24.87 -6.44 10.92
N ARG A 37 23.80 -6.93 10.28
CA ARG A 37 23.92 -7.70 9.03
C ARG A 37 24.26 -6.78 7.87
N PRO A 38 25.05 -7.26 6.89
CA PRO A 38 25.32 -6.51 5.67
C PRO A 38 24.02 -6.02 5.02
N HIS A 39 24.06 -4.80 4.50
CA HIS A 39 22.97 -4.15 3.77
C HIS A 39 21.72 -3.81 4.58
N ALA A 40 21.70 -4.08 5.88
CA ALA A 40 20.66 -3.62 6.80
C ALA A 40 21.02 -2.26 7.38
N SER A 41 20.05 -1.35 7.47
CA SER A 41 20.24 -0.04 8.06
C SER A 41 19.01 0.42 8.82
N VAL A 42 19.23 1.31 9.78
CA VAL A 42 18.16 2.09 10.40
C VAL A 42 17.59 3.04 9.35
N ARG A 43 16.30 3.35 9.43
CA ARG A 43 15.78 4.55 8.77
C ARG A 43 15.30 5.52 9.79
N ASP A 44 15.72 6.74 9.57
CA ASP A 44 15.15 7.90 10.20
C ASP A 44 14.12 8.53 9.26
N ILE A 45 12.84 8.52 9.65
CA ILE A 45 11.74 9.11 8.87
C ILE A 45 11.39 10.50 9.43
N THR A 46 11.75 10.77 10.69
CA THR A 46 11.22 11.89 11.48
C THR A 46 12.23 12.46 12.50
N GLY A 47 13.51 12.12 12.38
CA GLY A 47 14.54 12.45 13.37
C GLY A 47 14.56 11.52 14.60
N LYS A 48 13.74 10.45 14.58
CA LYS A 48 13.70 9.40 15.60
C LYS A 48 13.73 8.03 14.91
N PRO A 49 14.71 7.17 15.23
CA PRO A 49 14.78 5.84 14.66
C PRO A 49 13.54 5.03 15.06
N LEU A 50 12.84 4.49 14.06
CA LEU A 50 11.63 3.72 14.26
C LEU A 50 12.01 2.29 14.68
N ARG A 51 12.17 2.08 15.99
CA ARG A 51 12.56 0.77 16.54
C ARG A 51 11.66 -0.37 16.04
N GLY A 52 12.29 -1.48 15.65
CA GLY A 52 11.61 -2.64 15.07
C GLY A 52 11.36 -2.55 13.57
N PHE A 53 11.85 -1.50 12.88
CA PHE A 53 11.84 -1.41 11.42
C PHE A 53 13.24 -1.22 10.88
N LEU A 54 13.66 -2.12 9.99
CA LEU A 54 14.94 -2.03 9.31
C LEU A 54 14.73 -1.90 7.81
N PHE A 55 15.75 -1.36 7.14
CA PHE A 55 15.79 -1.18 5.70
C PHE A 55 16.90 -2.03 5.15
N VAL A 56 16.60 -2.79 4.09
CA VAL A 56 17.56 -3.62 3.39
C VAL A 56 17.79 -3.00 2.02
N SER A 57 19.05 -2.72 1.70
CA SER A 57 19.41 -2.20 0.37
C SER A 57 19.16 -3.27 -0.72
N PRO A 58 19.06 -2.88 -2.00
CA PRO A 58 18.90 -3.84 -3.10
C PRO A 58 19.93 -4.97 -3.09
N ALA A 59 21.18 -4.68 -2.70
CA ALA A 59 22.26 -5.65 -2.60
C ALA A 59 21.93 -6.79 -1.62
N GLY A 60 21.24 -6.49 -0.51
CA GLY A 60 20.82 -7.48 0.48
C GLY A 60 19.60 -8.31 0.05
N CYS A 61 19.01 -8.05 -1.11
CA CYS A 61 17.82 -8.75 -1.62
C CYS A 61 18.01 -9.31 -3.05
N ARG A 62 19.25 -9.39 -3.57
CA ARG A 62 19.50 -9.81 -4.96
C ARG A 62 19.10 -11.25 -5.27
N THR A 63 19.14 -12.13 -4.28
CA THR A 63 18.77 -13.53 -4.43
C THR A 63 17.44 -13.82 -3.75
N THR A 64 16.68 -14.76 -4.31
CA THR A 64 15.41 -15.22 -3.74
C THR A 64 15.58 -15.71 -2.30
N SER A 65 16.68 -16.41 -2.00
CA SER A 65 16.97 -16.88 -0.64
C SER A 65 17.23 -15.73 0.35
N SER A 66 18.00 -14.70 -0.07
CA SER A 66 18.25 -13.55 0.79
C SER A 66 16.96 -12.79 1.07
N LEU A 67 16.15 -12.55 0.02
CA LEU A 67 14.85 -11.92 0.15
C LEU A 67 13.93 -12.73 1.08
N ALA A 68 13.81 -14.04 0.87
CA ALA A 68 12.99 -14.93 1.69
C ALA A 68 13.39 -14.85 3.18
N THR A 69 14.70 -14.83 3.46
CA THR A 69 15.22 -14.70 4.84
C THR A 69 14.72 -13.43 5.54
N TRP A 70 14.58 -12.33 4.81
CA TRP A 70 14.05 -11.07 5.36
C TRP A 70 12.53 -11.13 5.53
N LEU A 71 11.82 -11.68 4.55
CA LEU A 71 10.38 -11.86 4.60
C LEU A 71 9.95 -12.79 5.74
N ASP A 72 10.68 -13.87 6.00
CA ASP A 72 10.40 -14.79 7.10
C ASP A 72 10.46 -14.10 8.46
N LYS A 73 11.42 -13.19 8.65
CA LYS A 73 11.52 -12.39 9.89
C LYS A 73 10.31 -11.48 10.05
N ALA A 74 9.84 -10.90 8.95
CA ALA A 74 8.67 -10.04 8.94
C ALA A 74 7.36 -10.80 9.19
N VAL A 75 7.21 -11.95 8.56
CA VAL A 75 6.08 -12.86 8.77
C VAL A 75 6.07 -13.35 10.23
N LYS A 76 7.25 -13.71 10.77
CA LYS A 76 7.37 -14.13 12.17
C LYS A 76 6.90 -13.04 13.14
N TYR A 77 7.28 -11.78 12.88
CA TYR A 77 6.78 -10.64 13.67
C TYR A 77 5.25 -10.51 13.57
N ALA A 78 4.69 -10.52 12.36
CA ALA A 78 3.25 -10.31 12.19
C ALA A 78 2.41 -11.46 12.76
N LYS A 79 2.92 -12.70 12.70
CA LYS A 79 2.30 -13.89 13.32
C LYS A 79 2.42 -13.91 14.85
N SER A 80 3.43 -13.25 15.43
CA SER A 80 3.61 -13.19 16.88
C SER A 80 2.61 -12.25 17.57
N LYS A 81 1.73 -11.58 16.81
CA LYS A 81 0.69 -10.70 17.34
C LYS A 81 -0.68 -11.30 17.06
N PRO A 82 -1.64 -11.15 18.00
CA PRO A 82 -3.01 -11.56 17.73
C PRO A 82 -3.55 -10.79 16.51
N PRO A 83 -4.35 -11.44 15.65
CA PRO A 83 -4.93 -10.77 14.50
C PRO A 83 -5.74 -9.56 14.93
N LYS A 84 -5.54 -8.42 14.26
CA LYS A 84 -6.42 -7.28 14.50
C LYS A 84 -7.79 -7.61 13.94
N LYS A 85 -8.85 -7.35 14.72
CA LYS A 85 -10.22 -7.34 14.20
C LYS A 85 -10.23 -6.44 12.96
N ARG A 86 -10.58 -6.99 11.80
CA ARG A 86 -10.69 -6.20 10.57
C ARG A 86 -11.75 -5.13 10.83
N LYS A 87 -11.34 -3.87 10.94
CA LYS A 87 -12.28 -2.78 10.67
C LYS A 87 -12.71 -2.97 9.21
N ALA A 88 -14.01 -2.89 8.93
CA ALA A 88 -14.52 -2.95 7.56
C ALA A 88 -13.65 -2.05 6.68
N LYS A 89 -13.18 -2.56 5.53
CA LYS A 89 -12.30 -1.79 4.63
C LYS A 89 -12.97 -0.45 4.37
N GLY A 90 -12.29 0.66 4.67
CA GLY A 90 -12.61 1.92 4.03
C GLY A 90 -12.53 1.67 2.53
N VAL A 91 -13.67 1.76 1.85
CA VAL A 91 -13.74 1.76 0.40
C VAL A 91 -12.76 2.83 -0.07
N ALA A 92 -11.94 2.55 -1.09
CA ALA A 92 -11.14 3.59 -1.73
C ALA A 92 -12.07 4.76 -2.02
N VAL A 93 -11.81 5.94 -1.43
CA VAL A 93 -12.68 7.10 -1.60
C VAL A 93 -12.72 7.38 -3.10
N PRO A 94 -13.86 7.19 -3.78
CA PRO A 94 -13.92 7.46 -5.21
C PRO A 94 -13.63 8.94 -5.40
N ASP A 95 -12.79 9.27 -6.37
CA ASP A 95 -12.61 10.65 -6.83
C ASP A 95 -14.01 11.19 -7.17
N GLN A 96 -14.50 12.06 -6.28
CA GLN A 96 -15.86 12.60 -6.33
C GLN A 96 -16.01 13.47 -7.59
N GLU A 97 -14.94 14.08 -8.05
CA GLU A 97 -14.94 14.95 -9.21
C GLU A 97 -14.99 14.14 -10.50
N ALA A 98 -14.20 13.06 -10.61
CA ALA A 98 -14.30 12.11 -11.72
C ALA A 98 -15.69 11.45 -11.77
N THR A 99 -16.27 11.13 -10.62
CA THR A 99 -17.62 10.55 -10.51
C THR A 99 -18.68 11.55 -10.96
N ARG A 100 -18.56 12.83 -10.58
CA ARG A 100 -19.48 13.90 -10.98
C ARG A 100 -19.39 14.20 -12.48
N ARG A 101 -18.17 14.23 -13.05
CA ARG A 101 -17.95 14.39 -14.51
C ARG A 101 -18.59 13.25 -15.31
N LYS A 102 -18.43 12.00 -14.88
CA LYS A 102 -19.09 10.84 -15.53
C LYS A 102 -20.61 10.95 -15.49
N LYS A 103 -21.20 11.27 -14.33
CA LYS A 103 -22.66 11.45 -14.21
C LYS A 103 -23.18 12.59 -15.10
N PHE A 104 -22.45 13.71 -15.16
CA PHE A 104 -22.82 14.84 -16.00
C PHE A 104 -22.77 14.49 -17.50
N HIS A 105 -21.74 13.77 -17.93
CA HIS A 105 -21.65 13.29 -19.32
C HIS A 105 -22.81 12.36 -19.70
N VAL A 106 -23.16 11.41 -18.83
CA VAL A 106 -24.30 10.51 -19.06
C VAL A 106 -25.61 11.30 -19.18
N ALA A 107 -25.84 12.29 -18.30
CA ALA A 107 -27.03 13.13 -18.35
C ALA A 107 -27.13 13.93 -19.66
N ILE A 108 -26.02 14.46 -20.19
CA ILE A 108 -26.00 15.16 -21.48
C ILE A 108 -26.34 14.20 -22.62
N VAL A 109 -25.76 12.99 -22.64
CA VAL A 109 -26.03 12.00 -23.68
C VAL A 109 -27.50 11.58 -23.68
N GLU A 110 -28.09 11.37 -22.50
CA GLU A 110 -29.51 11.02 -22.37
C GLU A 110 -30.43 12.18 -22.80
N ALA A 111 -30.11 13.41 -22.40
CA ALA A 111 -30.84 14.61 -22.82
C ALA A 111 -30.81 14.75 -24.35
N ASN A 112 -29.63 14.68 -24.97
CA ASN A 112 -29.49 14.76 -26.43
C ASN A 112 -30.27 13.64 -27.14
N ARG A 113 -30.30 12.43 -26.58
CA ARG A 113 -31.06 11.31 -27.14
C ARG A 113 -32.58 11.51 -27.01
N ARG A 114 -33.04 12.21 -25.99
CA ARG A 114 -34.46 12.53 -25.76
C ARG A 114 -34.92 13.68 -26.66
N TYR A 115 -34.20 14.79 -26.63
CA TYR A 115 -34.53 15.97 -27.42
C TYR A 115 -34.27 15.75 -28.91
N GLY A 116 -33.21 15.05 -29.30
CA GLY A 116 -32.97 14.69 -30.70
C GLY A 116 -34.08 13.81 -31.29
N ARG A 117 -34.66 12.89 -30.50
CA ARG A 117 -35.83 12.12 -30.93
C ARG A 117 -37.11 12.96 -31.02
N ALA A 118 -37.29 13.93 -30.12
CA ALA A 118 -38.44 14.84 -30.16
C ALA A 118 -38.36 15.81 -31.35
N LEU A 119 -37.18 16.37 -31.62
CA LEU A 119 -36.93 17.25 -32.76
C LEU A 119 -37.11 16.51 -34.10
N LYS A 120 -36.65 15.25 -34.18
CA LYS A 120 -36.87 14.43 -35.37
C LYS A 120 -38.36 14.17 -35.65
N LYS A 121 -39.18 13.99 -34.61
CA LYS A 121 -40.64 13.85 -34.74
C LYS A 121 -41.38 15.15 -35.10
N LEU A 122 -40.80 16.32 -34.82
CA LEU A 122 -41.36 17.62 -35.18
C LEU A 122 -40.98 18.07 -36.60
N ALA A 123 -39.97 17.43 -37.19
CA ALA A 123 -39.48 17.69 -38.55
C ALA A 123 -40.11 16.74 -39.60
N GLU A 124 -41.00 15.85 -39.18
CA GLU A 124 -41.87 15.00 -40.02
C GLU A 124 -43.28 15.61 -40.05
#